data_AF-A0A218XZC0-F1
#
_entry.id   AF-A0A218XZC0-F1
#
_cell.length_a   1.000
_cell.length_b   1.000
_cell.length_c   1.000
_cell.angle_alpha   90.00
_cell.angle_beta   90.00
_cell.angle_gamma   90.00
#
_symmetry.space_group_name_H-M   'P 1'
#
loop_
_entity.id
_entity.type
_entity.pdbx_description
1 polymer ?
#
loop_
_entity_poly.entity_id
_entity_poly.type
_entity_poly.pdbx_seq_one_letter_code
_entity_poly.pdbx_strand_id
1 'polypeptide(L)'
;MSVVASQPPINGNGPTLQCTQQRCPIQVHWHFKANYKEYWRVKITITNFNYGMNYTHWTLVAQHSNLAIISRVYNFEYEPLNTYGSITDTGMFYGIKYHNMMLNEAVPEGIVQPEMILRKDKNTFTLAQGWPFPRKIYFNGDECTMPSPDVYPSLPNSASGKRLLSLGLALFLPTLWN
;
A
#
# COMPACT_ATOMS: atom_id res chain seq x y z
N MET A 1 -13.49 -4.13 15.06
CA MET A 1 -13.23 -5.12 16.13
C MET A 1 -11.89 -5.75 15.81
N SER A 2 -10.88 -5.56 16.64
CA SER A 2 -9.54 -6.12 16.42
C SER A 2 -9.31 -7.22 17.45
N VAL A 3 -8.97 -8.42 16.99
CA VAL A 3 -8.62 -9.53 17.88
C VAL A 3 -7.12 -9.43 18.10
N VAL A 4 -6.71 -8.90 19.24
CA VAL A 4 -5.31 -8.92 19.68
C VAL A 4 -5.07 -10.30 20.27
N ALA A 5 -4.24 -11.12 19.62
CA ALA A 5 -3.73 -12.33 20.22
C ALA A 5 -2.79 -11.93 21.37
N SER A 6 -3.08 -12.41 22.58
CA SER A 6 -2.25 -12.21 23.76
C SER A 6 -0.85 -12.80 23.56
N GLN A 7 0.20 -11.99 23.75
CA GLN A 7 1.59 -12.45 23.72
C GLN A 7 1.86 -13.48 24.84
N PRO A 8 2.44 -14.66 24.53
CA PRO A 8 2.92 -15.58 25.56
C PRO A 8 4.24 -15.08 26.17
N PRO A 9 4.60 -15.52 27.39
CA PRO A 9 5.84 -15.12 28.05
C PRO A 9 7.06 -15.61 27.28
N ILE A 10 8.10 -14.78 27.23
CA ILE A 10 9.38 -15.06 26.59
C ILE A 10 10.13 -16.11 27.43
N ASN A 11 9.93 -17.38 27.08
CA ASN A 11 10.80 -18.48 27.49
C ASN A 11 11.36 -19.12 26.20
N GLY A 12 12.59 -18.73 25.83
CA GLY A 12 13.62 -19.48 25.06
C GLY A 12 13.32 -20.20 23.74
N ASN A 13 12.08 -20.55 23.42
CA ASN A 13 11.61 -21.29 22.25
C ASN A 13 10.21 -20.76 21.87
N GLY A 14 10.12 -19.47 21.58
CA GLY A 14 8.90 -18.88 20.99
C GLY A 14 8.70 -19.36 19.55
N PRO A 15 7.46 -19.41 19.03
CA PRO A 15 7.23 -19.82 17.65
C PRO A 15 7.95 -18.87 16.69
N THR A 16 8.91 -19.40 15.94
CA THR A 16 9.77 -18.68 14.98
C THR A 16 8.97 -17.99 13.86
N LEU A 17 7.74 -18.43 13.64
CA LEU A 17 6.82 -17.94 12.63
C LEU A 17 5.45 -17.64 13.27
N GLN A 18 5.00 -16.38 13.17
CA GLN A 18 3.61 -16.04 13.47
C GLN A 18 2.77 -16.30 12.23
N CYS A 19 1.94 -17.35 12.26
CA CYS A 19 1.02 -17.66 11.17
C CYS A 19 -0.05 -16.58 11.08
N THR A 20 0.10 -15.66 10.12
CA THR A 20 -0.96 -14.71 9.78
C THR A 20 -2.08 -15.44 9.05
N GLN A 21 -3.32 -14.94 9.16
CA GLN A 21 -4.45 -15.46 8.39
C GLN A 21 -4.18 -15.44 6.87
N GLN A 22 -3.25 -14.59 6.42
CA GLN A 22 -2.89 -14.34 5.03
C GLN A 22 -1.90 -15.38 4.46
N ARG A 23 -1.50 -16.40 5.24
CA ARG A 23 -0.57 -17.49 4.84
C ARG A 23 0.71 -17.00 4.15
N CYS A 24 1.19 -15.83 4.57
CA CYS A 24 2.35 -15.17 4.01
C CYS A 24 3.28 -14.88 5.20
N PRO A 25 4.61 -15.09 5.06
CA PRO A 25 5.55 -14.86 6.17
C PRO A 25 5.86 -13.36 6.35
N ILE A 26 5.22 -12.51 5.55
CA ILE A 26 5.21 -11.05 5.66
C ILE A 26 3.77 -10.56 5.75
N GLN A 27 3.59 -9.32 6.22
CA GLN A 27 2.35 -8.57 6.08
C GLN A 27 2.53 -7.51 4.99
N VAL A 28 1.61 -7.49 4.03
CA VAL A 28 1.56 -6.45 3.01
C VAL A 28 0.37 -5.53 3.28
N HIS A 29 0.66 -4.27 3.54
CA HIS A 29 -0.35 -3.23 3.70
C HIS A 29 -0.33 -2.30 2.48
N TRP A 30 -1.38 -2.39 1.67
CA TRP A 30 -1.56 -1.59 0.47
C TRP A 30 -2.43 -0.36 0.77
N HIS A 31 -1.81 0.81 0.85
CA HIS A 31 -2.48 2.03 1.25
C HIS A 31 -2.65 3.00 0.07
N PHE A 32 -3.90 3.25 -0.32
CA PHE A 32 -4.26 4.29 -1.28
C PHE A 32 -4.09 5.67 -0.60
N LYS A 33 -3.05 6.42 -0.99
CA LYS A 33 -2.68 7.69 -0.33
C LYS A 33 -3.38 8.92 -0.89
N ALA A 34 -3.45 9.02 -2.22
CA ALA A 34 -3.94 10.23 -2.86
C ALA A 34 -4.53 9.96 -4.24
N ASN A 35 -5.57 10.73 -4.57
CA ASN A 35 -6.28 10.70 -5.83
C ASN A 35 -6.16 12.06 -6.54
N TYR A 36 -5.25 12.19 -7.50
CA TYR A 36 -5.08 13.42 -8.30
C TYR A 36 -5.96 13.39 -9.55
N LYS A 37 -5.94 14.44 -10.36
CA LYS A 37 -6.72 14.49 -11.61
C LYS A 37 -6.36 13.35 -12.58
N GLU A 38 -5.07 13.17 -12.85
CA GLU A 38 -4.56 12.21 -13.85
C GLU A 38 -3.78 11.05 -13.25
N TYR A 39 -3.49 11.12 -11.94
CA TYR A 39 -2.64 10.15 -11.25
C TYR A 39 -3.25 9.73 -9.93
N TRP A 40 -2.77 8.63 -9.38
CA TRP A 40 -3.06 8.21 -8.03
C TRP A 40 -1.80 7.65 -7.38
N ARG A 41 -1.73 7.75 -6.06
CA ARG A 41 -0.55 7.38 -5.27
C ARG A 41 -0.91 6.24 -4.33
N VAL A 42 -0.04 5.24 -4.30
CA VAL A 42 -0.10 4.10 -3.38
C VAL A 42 1.17 4.08 -2.54
N LYS A 43 1.02 3.75 -1.26
CA LYS A 43 2.12 3.33 -0.39
C LYS A 43 1.90 1.87 -0.02
N ILE A 44 2.89 1.05 -0.32
CA ILE A 44 2.95 -0.34 0.09
C ILE A 44 3.83 -0.39 1.34
N THR A 45 3.41 -1.11 2.37
CA THR A 45 4.24 -1.38 3.54
C THR A 45 4.38 -2.88 3.65
N ILE A 46 5.62 -3.36 3.59
CA ILE A 46 5.95 -4.77 3.76
C ILE A 46 6.61 -4.90 5.13
N THR A 47 6.02 -5.73 5.98
CA THR A 47 6.54 -6.00 7.32
C THR A 47 6.90 -7.48 7.40
N ASN A 48 8.12 -7.78 7.82
CA ASN A 48 8.51 -9.15 8.13
C ASN A 48 7.79 -9.63 9.38
N PHE A 49 7.09 -10.76 9.30
CA PHE A 49 6.44 -11.43 10.44
C PHE A 49 7.16 -12.74 10.82
N ASN A 50 8.27 -13.04 10.14
CA ASN A 50 9.17 -14.11 10.48
C ASN A 50 10.22 -13.58 11.48
N TYR A 51 10.22 -14.16 12.69
CA TYR A 51 11.07 -13.73 13.82
C TYR A 51 12.39 -14.49 13.88
N GLY A 52 12.66 -15.40 12.94
CA GLY A 52 13.93 -16.12 12.86
C GLY A 52 14.56 -16.11 11.48
N MET A 53 14.14 -15.19 10.61
CA MET A 53 14.64 -15.11 9.25
C MET A 53 14.65 -13.68 8.71
N ASN A 54 15.79 -13.29 8.14
CA ASN A 54 15.93 -12.09 7.32
C ASN A 54 15.75 -12.47 5.85
N TYR A 55 15.11 -11.60 5.07
CA TYR A 55 15.03 -11.77 3.61
C TYR A 55 16.06 -10.87 2.93
N THR A 56 16.97 -11.45 2.17
CA THR A 56 17.90 -10.71 1.30
C THR A 56 17.42 -10.79 -0.14
N HIS A 57 17.55 -9.68 -0.89
CA HIS A 57 17.05 -9.59 -2.27
C HIS A 57 15.57 -10.00 -2.38
N TRP A 58 14.77 -9.55 -1.41
CA TRP A 58 13.35 -9.86 -1.37
C TRP A 58 12.66 -9.32 -2.63
N THR A 59 11.67 -10.07 -3.11
CA THR A 59 10.82 -9.69 -4.23
C THR A 59 9.36 -9.73 -3.81
N LEU A 60 8.62 -8.70 -4.22
CA LEU A 60 7.17 -8.65 -4.10
C LEU A 60 6.59 -8.54 -5.50
N VAL A 61 5.84 -9.53 -5.95
CA VAL A 61 5.11 -9.45 -7.22
C VAL A 61 3.66 -9.13 -6.91
N ALA A 62 3.09 -8.17 -7.62
CA ALA A 62 1.67 -7.87 -7.53
C ALA A 62 1.02 -7.92 -8.91
N GLN A 63 -0.24 -8.36 -8.94
CA GLN A 63 -1.08 -8.30 -10.13
C GLN A 63 -2.18 -7.25 -9.96
N HIS A 64 -2.18 -6.26 -10.84
CA HIS A 64 -3.17 -5.19 -10.91
C HIS A 64 -3.13 -4.52 -12.30
N SER A 65 -4.30 -4.26 -12.90
CA SER A 65 -4.43 -3.75 -14.28
C SER A 65 -3.57 -2.51 -14.60
N ASN A 66 -3.41 -1.59 -13.64
CA ASN A 66 -2.61 -0.37 -13.82
C ASN A 66 -1.10 -0.50 -13.58
N LEU A 67 -0.59 -1.67 -13.19
CA LEU A 67 0.87 -1.87 -13.11
C LEU A 67 1.54 -1.83 -14.49
N ALA A 68 0.77 -2.04 -15.56
CA ALA A 68 1.22 -1.77 -16.93
C ALA A 68 1.58 -0.29 -17.18
N ILE A 69 1.09 0.65 -16.35
CA ILE A 69 1.20 2.10 -16.57
C ILE A 69 1.70 2.81 -15.29
N ILE A 70 2.77 2.27 -14.70
CA ILE A 70 3.48 2.95 -13.61
C ILE A 70 4.18 4.20 -14.16
N SER A 71 3.99 5.33 -13.48
CA SER A 71 4.63 6.59 -13.85
C SER A 71 5.92 6.82 -13.06
N ARG A 72 5.94 6.48 -11.77
CA ARG A 72 7.10 6.67 -10.90
C ARG A 72 7.05 5.76 -9.69
N VAL A 73 8.22 5.34 -9.23
CA VAL A 73 8.45 4.56 -8.01
C VAL A 73 9.41 5.30 -7.07
N TYR A 74 9.28 5.05 -5.77
CA TYR A 74 10.06 5.71 -4.71
C TYR A 74 10.46 4.71 -3.63
N ASN A 75 11.77 4.60 -3.36
CA ASN A 75 12.39 3.70 -2.37
C ASN A 75 12.31 2.20 -2.74
N PHE A 76 12.29 1.86 -4.04
CA PHE A 76 12.36 0.49 -4.58
C PHE A 76 12.60 0.54 -6.08
N GLU A 77 12.92 -0.61 -6.65
CA GLU A 77 12.96 -0.83 -8.11
C GLU A 77 11.74 -1.63 -8.55
N TYR A 78 11.34 -1.40 -9.80
CA TYR A 78 10.17 -2.01 -10.41
C TYR A 78 10.53 -2.62 -11.75
N GLU A 79 10.11 -3.85 -11.97
CA GLU A 79 10.27 -4.57 -13.22
C GLU A 79 8.92 -5.15 -13.66
N PRO A 80 8.38 -4.74 -14.83
CA PRO A 80 7.17 -5.33 -15.37
C PRO A 80 7.45 -6.78 -15.78
N LEU A 81 6.62 -7.71 -15.29
CA LEU A 81 6.74 -9.13 -15.66
C LEU A 81 5.84 -9.38 -16.87
N ASN A 82 6.41 -9.26 -18.06
CA ASN A 82 5.72 -9.62 -19.30
C ASN A 82 5.68 -11.14 -19.41
N THR A 83 4.59 -11.75 -18.95
CA THR A 83 4.34 -13.18 -19.20
C THR A 83 4.01 -13.38 -20.69
N TYR A 84 4.41 -14.52 -21.27
CA TYR A 84 4.22 -14.84 -22.70
C TYR A 84 2.75 -14.58 -23.10
N GLY A 85 2.50 -13.48 -23.85
CA GLY A 85 1.17 -12.98 -24.17
C GLY A 85 0.99 -11.48 -23.97
N SER A 86 -0.27 -11.03 -23.87
CA SER A 86 -0.67 -9.61 -23.73
C SER A 86 -0.90 -9.16 -22.28
N ILE A 87 -0.54 -9.99 -21.29
CA ILE A 87 -0.80 -9.74 -19.87
C ILE A 87 0.36 -8.94 -19.28
N THR A 88 0.18 -7.62 -19.19
CA THR A 88 1.15 -6.65 -18.66
C THR A 88 0.74 -6.09 -17.28
N ASP A 89 -0.24 -6.73 -16.65
CA ASP A 89 -0.83 -6.30 -15.37
C ASP A 89 -0.05 -6.79 -14.14
N THR A 90 1.09 -7.45 -14.36
CA THR A 90 1.90 -8.05 -13.30
C THR A 90 3.26 -7.37 -13.27
N GLY A 91 3.71 -7.00 -12.07
CA GLY A 91 5.01 -6.39 -11.90
C GLY A 91 5.67 -6.77 -10.59
N MET A 92 6.99 -6.82 -10.64
CA MET A 92 7.87 -7.18 -9.53
C MET A 92 8.47 -5.92 -8.92
N PHE A 93 8.45 -5.87 -7.60
CA PHE A 93 9.09 -4.86 -6.78
C PHE A 93 10.23 -5.50 -6.00
N TYR A 94 11.38 -4.83 -5.93
CA TYR A 94 12.53 -5.31 -5.16
C TYR A 94 13.30 -4.16 -4.54
N GLY A 95 14.06 -4.49 -3.49
CA GLY A 95 14.86 -3.51 -2.75
C GLY A 95 16.02 -2.94 -3.56
N ILE A 96 16.33 -1.67 -3.34
CA ILE A 96 17.51 -1.00 -3.89
C ILE A 96 18.74 -1.51 -3.15
N LYS A 97 19.78 -1.85 -3.91
CA LYS A 97 21.06 -2.32 -3.37
C LYS A 97 21.62 -1.33 -2.34
N TYR A 98 22.07 -1.84 -1.19
CA TYR A 98 22.62 -1.06 -0.07
C TYR A 98 21.67 -0.06 0.62
N HIS A 99 20.38 -0.02 0.25
CA HIS A 99 19.40 0.84 0.90
C HIS A 99 18.35 0.00 1.64
N ASN A 100 17.62 -0.84 0.91
CA ASN A 100 16.56 -1.69 1.48
C ASN A 100 16.50 -3.07 0.81
N MET A 101 17.65 -3.57 0.36
CA MET A 101 17.80 -4.93 -0.18
C MET A 101 17.62 -6.03 0.88
N MET A 102 17.76 -5.68 2.17
CA MET A 102 17.49 -6.58 3.29
C MET A 102 16.18 -6.17 3.95
N LEU A 103 15.34 -7.16 4.23
CA LEU A 103 14.17 -7.04 5.08
C LEU A 103 14.44 -7.89 6.33
N ASN A 104 14.91 -7.21 7.38
CA ASN A 104 15.31 -7.84 8.64
C ASN A 104 14.11 -8.45 9.37
N GLU A 105 14.36 -9.24 10.41
CA GLU A 105 13.35 -9.80 11.30
C GLU A 105 12.43 -8.73 11.91
N ALA A 106 11.28 -9.19 12.41
CA ALA A 106 10.21 -8.33 12.87
C ALA A 106 10.63 -7.44 14.06
N VAL A 107 10.69 -6.12 13.78
CA VAL A 107 10.94 -5.01 14.72
C VAL A 107 12.39 -4.88 15.21
N PRO A 108 13.03 -3.69 15.10
CA PRO A 108 12.51 -2.44 14.53
C PRO A 108 12.76 -2.28 13.03
N GLU A 109 13.62 -3.10 12.42
CA GLU A 109 14.13 -2.88 11.05
C GLU A 109 13.46 -3.74 9.97
N GLY A 110 12.52 -4.60 10.34
CA GLY A 110 11.79 -5.48 9.42
C GLY A 110 10.66 -4.82 8.63
N ILE A 111 10.80 -3.54 8.25
CA ILE A 111 9.76 -2.81 7.51
C ILE A 111 10.36 -2.06 6.34
N VAL A 112 9.77 -2.24 5.15
CA VAL A 112 10.04 -1.39 3.98
C VAL A 112 8.75 -0.71 3.52
N GLN A 113 8.86 0.54 3.06
CA GLN A 113 7.71 1.39 2.73
C GLN A 113 7.80 2.02 1.33
N PRO A 114 7.75 1.19 0.27
CA PRO A 114 7.72 1.68 -1.10
C PRO A 114 6.48 2.55 -1.42
N GLU A 115 6.65 3.65 -2.17
CA GLU A 115 5.54 4.41 -2.79
C GLU A 115 5.58 4.43 -4.33
N MET A 116 4.42 4.29 -4.99
CA MET A 116 4.29 4.46 -6.43
C MET A 116 3.24 5.49 -6.81
N ILE A 117 3.44 6.10 -7.98
CA ILE A 117 2.46 6.92 -8.67
C ILE A 117 2.11 6.22 -9.98
N LEU A 118 0.81 5.99 -10.16
CA LEU A 118 0.25 5.36 -11.36
C LEU A 118 -0.59 6.37 -12.12
N ARG A 119 -0.55 6.29 -13.45
CA ARG A 119 -1.45 7.08 -14.29
C ARG A 119 -2.83 6.46 -14.28
N LYS A 120 -3.85 7.31 -14.26
CA LYS A 120 -5.24 6.88 -14.44
C LYS A 120 -5.47 6.55 -15.91
N ASP A 121 -6.01 5.37 -16.14
CA ASP A 121 -6.66 5.06 -17.40
C ASP A 121 -8.14 5.47 -17.29
N LYS A 122 -8.58 6.36 -18.19
CA LYS A 122 -9.94 6.92 -18.17
C LYS A 122 -11.01 5.86 -18.37
N ASN A 123 -10.68 4.72 -18.98
CA ASN A 123 -11.63 3.67 -19.30
C ASN A 123 -11.79 2.66 -18.16
N THR A 124 -10.78 2.51 -17.29
CA THR A 124 -10.72 1.44 -16.30
C THR A 124 -10.62 1.93 -14.86
N PHE A 125 -10.17 3.16 -14.61
CA PHE A 125 -9.97 3.67 -13.25
C PHE A 125 -11.29 3.85 -12.49
N THR A 126 -11.38 3.21 -11.32
CA THR A 126 -12.50 3.35 -10.39
C THR A 126 -12.05 3.13 -8.94
N LEU A 127 -12.79 3.66 -7.97
CA LEU A 127 -12.58 3.40 -6.55
C LEU A 127 -13.58 2.39 -5.98
N ALA A 128 -14.46 1.84 -6.83
CA ALA A 128 -15.49 0.90 -6.43
C ALA A 128 -14.93 -0.51 -6.19
N GLN A 129 -15.60 -1.27 -5.30
CA GLN A 129 -15.44 -2.72 -5.15
C GLN A 129 -13.99 -3.20 -4.98
N GLY A 130 -13.18 -2.42 -4.26
CA GLY A 130 -11.79 -2.79 -4.01
C GLY A 130 -10.89 -2.75 -5.25
N TRP A 131 -11.30 -2.13 -6.37
CA TRP A 131 -10.50 -2.06 -7.58
C TRP A 131 -9.06 -1.55 -7.38
N PRO A 132 -8.78 -0.53 -6.53
CA PRO A 132 -7.41 -0.02 -6.35
C PRO A 132 -6.44 -0.98 -5.65
N PHE A 133 -6.90 -2.13 -5.20
CA PHE A 133 -6.13 -3.13 -4.46
C PHE A 133 -5.70 -4.27 -5.40
N PRO A 134 -4.51 -4.86 -5.20
CA PRO A 134 -4.00 -5.92 -6.05
C PRO A 134 -4.87 -7.17 -5.95
N ARG A 135 -5.01 -7.88 -7.06
CA ARG A 135 -5.77 -9.15 -7.12
C ARG A 135 -4.97 -10.31 -6.58
N LYS A 136 -3.65 -10.29 -6.78
CA LYS A 136 -2.70 -11.30 -6.31
C LYS A 136 -1.43 -10.65 -5.82
N ILE A 137 -0.81 -11.30 -4.83
CA ILE A 137 0.51 -10.95 -4.31
C ILE A 137 1.33 -12.23 -4.20
N TYR A 138 2.58 -12.17 -4.64
CA TYR A 138 3.58 -13.18 -4.37
C TYR A 138 4.75 -12.54 -3.63
N PHE A 139 5.30 -13.23 -2.64
CA PHE A 139 6.50 -12.82 -1.95
C PHE A 139 7.58 -13.89 -2.11
N ASN A 140 8.72 -13.53 -2.69
CA ASN A 140 9.80 -14.47 -3.02
C ASN A 140 9.34 -15.73 -3.80
N GLY A 141 8.27 -15.61 -4.58
CA GLY A 141 7.69 -16.70 -5.37
C GLY A 141 6.47 -17.40 -4.73
N ASP A 142 6.24 -17.24 -3.43
CA ASP A 142 5.10 -17.85 -2.74
C ASP A 142 3.84 -16.98 -2.81
N GLU A 143 2.70 -17.56 -3.15
CA GLU A 143 1.41 -16.85 -3.24
C GLU A 143 0.85 -16.50 -1.86
N CYS A 144 0.59 -15.22 -1.63
CA CYS A 144 0.00 -14.72 -0.39
C CYS A 144 -1.53 -14.60 -0.54
N THR A 145 -2.27 -15.05 0.48
CA THR A 145 -3.73 -15.05 0.44
C THR A 145 -4.26 -13.63 0.60
N MET A 146 -4.88 -13.11 -0.45
CA MET A 146 -5.53 -11.80 -0.45
C MET A 146 -6.99 -11.90 0.02
N PRO A 147 -7.53 -10.89 0.74
CA PRO A 147 -8.95 -10.85 1.05
C PRO A 147 -9.79 -10.67 -0.22
N SER A 148 -11.04 -11.11 -0.17
CA SER A 148 -11.99 -10.89 -1.27
C SER A 148 -12.16 -9.40 -1.55
N PRO A 149 -12.29 -8.98 -2.82
CA PRO A 149 -12.45 -7.57 -3.20
C PRO A 149 -13.58 -6.82 -2.45
N ASP A 150 -14.66 -7.53 -2.12
CA ASP A 150 -15.83 -6.98 -1.43
C ASP A 150 -15.56 -6.57 0.03
N VAL A 151 -14.45 -7.02 0.61
CA VAL A 151 -14.06 -6.74 2.01
C VAL A 151 -13.19 -5.49 2.10
N TYR A 152 -12.65 -4.99 0.98
CA TYR A 152 -11.85 -3.77 1.00
C TYR A 152 -12.70 -2.55 1.36
N PRO A 153 -12.11 -1.58 2.08
CA PRO A 153 -12.82 -0.37 2.45
C PRO A 153 -13.25 0.41 1.21
N SER A 154 -14.45 0.99 1.28
CA SER A 154 -14.90 1.96 0.28
C SER A 154 -14.03 3.21 0.35
N LEU A 155 -13.49 3.62 -0.79
CA LEU A 155 -12.66 4.83 -0.90
C LEU A 155 -13.51 6.02 -1.35
N PRO A 156 -13.35 7.21 -0.74
CA PRO A 156 -14.14 8.37 -1.11
C PRO A 156 -13.80 8.86 -2.52
N ASN A 157 -14.82 9.09 -3.35
CA ASN A 157 -14.69 9.60 -4.72
C ASN A 157 -14.40 11.11 -4.82
N SER A 158 -14.43 11.83 -3.69
CA SER A 158 -14.36 13.29 -3.63
C SER A 158 -13.14 13.75 -2.84
N ALA A 159 -12.39 14.69 -3.40
CA ALA A 159 -11.53 15.54 -2.61
C ALA A 159 -12.45 16.42 -1.74
N SER A 160 -12.37 16.27 -0.41
CA SER A 160 -13.03 17.18 0.53
C SER A 160 -12.57 18.60 0.24
N GLY A 161 -13.33 19.35 -0.55
CA GLY A 161 -13.12 20.77 -0.76
C GLY A 161 -13.25 21.43 0.61
N LYS A 162 -12.15 21.98 1.13
CA LYS A 162 -12.22 22.86 2.30
C LYS A 162 -13.16 24.00 1.91
N ARG A 163 -14.41 23.99 2.38
CA ARG A 163 -15.26 25.18 2.37
C ARG A 163 -14.57 26.18 3.28
N LEU A 164 -13.81 27.09 2.70
CA LEU A 164 -13.42 28.32 3.36
C LEU A 164 -14.73 29.04 3.69
N LEU A 165 -15.19 28.93 4.93
CA LEU A 165 -16.21 29.81 5.47
C LEU A 165 -15.58 31.20 5.48
N SER A 166 -15.88 31.98 4.43
CA SER A 166 -15.60 33.40 4.38
C SER A 166 -16.43 34.06 5.49
N LEU A 167 -15.82 34.28 6.65
CA LEU A 167 -16.34 35.19 7.66
C LEU A 167 -16.19 36.60 7.11
N GLY A 168 -17.21 37.07 6.38
CA GLY A 168 -17.29 38.47 6.00
C GLY A 168 -17.39 39.33 7.25
N LEU A 169 -16.32 40.08 7.58
CA LEU A 169 -16.42 41.16 8.54
C LEU A 169 -17.32 42.25 7.95
N ALA A 170 -18.53 42.39 8.47
CA ALA A 170 -19.35 43.57 8.23
C ALA A 170 -18.75 44.74 9.04
N LEU A 171 -18.07 45.66 8.35
CA LEU A 171 -17.69 46.96 8.91
C LEU A 171 -18.95 47.81 9.01
N PHE A 172 -19.54 47.90 10.20
CA PHE A 172 -20.53 48.92 10.51
C PHE A 172 -19.82 50.26 10.73
N LEU A 173 -19.92 51.17 9.76
CA LEU A 173 -19.61 52.58 9.96
C LEU A 173 -20.72 53.19 10.82
N PRO A 174 -20.44 53.76 12.01
CA PRO A 174 -21.42 54.57 12.69
C PRO A 174 -21.55 55.89 11.94
N THR A 175 -22.73 56.14 11.37
CA THR A 175 -23.11 57.49 10.94
C THR A 175 -23.26 58.35 12.19
N LEU A 176 -22.45 59.40 12.26
CA LEU A 176 -22.60 60.52 13.18
C LEU A 176 -24.02 61.08 13.09
N TRP A 177 -24.71 61.18 14.22
CA TRP A 177 -25.86 62.08 14.37
C TRP A 177 -25.88 62.70 15.77
N ASN A 178 -25.80 64.04 15.76
CA ASN A 178 -25.91 65.04 16.84
C ASN A 178 -24.83 65.12 17.91
#